data_AF-A0A426XNP4-F1
#
_entry.id   AF-A0A426XNP4-F1
#
_cell.length_a   1.000
_cell.length_b   1.000
_cell.length_c   1.000
_cell.angle_alpha   90.00
_cell.angle_beta   90.00
_cell.angle_gamma   90.00
#
_symmetry.space_group_name_H-M   'P 1'
#
loop_
_entity.id
_entity.type
_entity.pdbx_description
1 polymer ?
#
loop_
_entity_poly.entity_id
_entity_poly.type
_entity_poly.pdbx_seq_one_letter_code
_entity_poly.pdbx_strand_id
1 'polypeptide(L)'
;MLLKIFLALLTDLDIEKLFEDASTRWFRPNEVHAILSNYTLFKIQPQPIDNPTSGRVLLFDRKMLRNFRKDGHNWKKKKDGKTVQEAHEKLKIGNEDRIHVYYARSEYDPNFYRRCYWLLDKYVLFMSIFLNFAFGQ
;
A
#
# COMPACT_ATOMS: atom_id res chain seq x y z
N MET A 1 21.93 -11.28 -13.05
CA MET A 1 21.18 -10.23 -13.78
C MET A 1 20.13 -9.56 -12.89
N LEU A 2 19.21 -10.31 -12.27
CA LEU A 2 18.23 -9.81 -11.28
C LEU A 2 18.84 -9.00 -10.13
N LEU A 3 19.95 -9.45 -9.54
CA LEU A 3 20.61 -8.74 -8.43
C LEU A 3 21.16 -7.36 -8.82
N LYS A 4 21.63 -7.18 -10.07
CA LYS A 4 22.11 -5.88 -10.59
C LYS A 4 20.96 -4.91 -10.87
N ILE A 5 19.82 -5.41 -11.38
CA ILE A 5 18.61 -4.61 -11.57
C ILE A 5 18.07 -4.15 -10.21
N PHE A 6 18.09 -5.02 -9.20
CA PHE A 6 17.66 -4.69 -7.84
C PHE A 6 18.54 -3.62 -7.18
N LEU A 7 19.87 -3.74 -7.34
CA LEU A 7 20.84 -2.75 -6.85
C LEU A 7 20.72 -1.40 -7.58
N ALA A 8 20.49 -1.39 -8.90
CA ALA A 8 20.28 -0.17 -9.66
C ALA A 8 18.95 0.55 -9.30
N LEU A 9 17.87 -0.21 -9.10
CA LEU A 9 16.59 0.35 -8.60
C LEU A 9 16.71 0.92 -7.19
N LEU A 10 17.63 0.39 -6.37
CA LEU A 10 17.91 0.87 -5.02
C LEU A 10 18.70 2.17 -5.01
N THR A 11 19.65 2.34 -5.94
CA THR A 11 20.44 3.57 -6.07
C THR A 11 19.66 4.73 -6.69
N ASP A 12 18.62 4.42 -7.48
CA ASP A 12 17.74 5.40 -8.14
C ASP A 12 16.39 5.57 -7.42
N LEU A 13 16.16 4.94 -6.27
CA LEU A 13 14.92 5.12 -5.52
C LEU A 13 14.94 6.49 -4.85
N ASP A 14 14.53 7.52 -5.59
CA ASP A 14 14.24 8.83 -5.04
C ASP A 14 13.00 8.71 -4.13
N ILE A 15 13.29 8.46 -2.84
CA ILE A 15 12.27 8.25 -1.80
C ILE A 15 11.38 9.49 -1.69
N GLU A 16 11.96 10.68 -1.77
CA GLU A 16 11.21 11.94 -1.69
C GLU A 16 10.22 12.03 -2.84
N LYS A 17 10.70 11.79 -4.07
CA LYS A 17 9.83 11.79 -5.25
C LYS A 17 8.71 10.75 -5.16
N LEU A 18 9.01 9.58 -4.59
CA LEU A 18 8.03 8.52 -4.40
C LEU A 18 6.92 8.95 -3.41
N PHE A 19 7.26 9.63 -2.32
CA PHE A 19 6.24 10.16 -1.40
C PHE A 19 5.45 11.32 -2.00
N GLU A 20 6.05 12.18 -2.83
CA GLU A 20 5.31 13.20 -3.59
C GLU A 20 4.29 12.55 -4.54
N ASP A 21 4.74 11.58 -5.33
CA ASP A 21 3.92 10.88 -6.32
C ASP A 21 2.77 10.10 -5.68
N ALA A 22 2.93 9.67 -4.42
CA ALA A 22 1.89 8.96 -3.67
C ALA A 22 0.59 9.75 -3.56
N SER A 23 0.67 11.09 -3.63
CA SER A 23 -0.49 11.98 -3.56
C SER A 23 -1.28 12.09 -4.87
N THR A 24 -0.70 11.67 -6.00
CA THR A 24 -1.27 11.90 -7.33
C THR A 24 -1.50 10.61 -8.13
N ARG A 25 -0.79 9.53 -7.81
CA ARG A 25 -0.91 8.25 -8.53
C ARG A 25 -0.65 7.05 -7.63
N TRP A 26 -1.13 5.90 -8.07
CA TRP A 26 -0.71 4.64 -7.47
C TRP A 26 0.75 4.32 -7.80
N PHE A 27 1.41 3.65 -6.86
CA PHE A 27 2.71 3.06 -7.11
C PHE A 27 2.61 1.89 -8.08
N ARG A 28 3.60 1.82 -8.97
CA ARG A 28 3.84 0.72 -9.89
C ARG A 28 4.32 -0.51 -9.10
N PRO A 29 4.14 -1.74 -9.62
CA PRO A 29 4.57 -2.95 -8.92
C PRO A 29 6.03 -2.92 -8.45
N ASN A 30 6.95 -2.44 -9.29
CA ASN A 30 8.38 -2.36 -8.93
C ASN A 30 8.66 -1.39 -7.78
N GLU A 31 7.94 -0.26 -7.71
CA GLU A 31 8.06 0.73 -6.63
C GLU A 31 7.58 0.11 -5.30
N VAL A 32 6.41 -0.52 -5.31
CA VAL A 32 5.88 -1.25 -4.15
C VAL A 32 6.84 -2.33 -3.68
N HIS A 33 7.38 -3.12 -4.61
CA HIS A 33 8.32 -4.19 -4.28
C HIS A 33 9.59 -3.62 -3.63
N ALA A 34 10.14 -2.53 -4.17
CA ALA A 34 11.33 -1.89 -3.65
C ALA A 34 11.11 -1.35 -2.24
N ILE A 35 9.99 -0.68 -1.97
CA ILE A 35 9.66 -0.19 -0.61
C ILE A 35 9.56 -1.36 0.37
N LEU A 36 8.78 -2.39 0.05
CA LEU A 36 8.56 -3.53 0.94
C LEU A 36 9.83 -4.35 1.18
N SER A 37 10.70 -4.45 0.17
CA SER A 37 11.97 -5.19 0.30
C SER A 37 13.02 -4.42 1.09
N ASN A 38 12.95 -3.09 1.09
CA ASN A 38 13.90 -2.19 1.74
C ASN A 38 13.25 -1.41 2.88
N TYR A 39 12.29 -2.05 3.56
CA TYR A 39 11.47 -1.45 4.61
C TYR A 39 12.27 -0.80 5.75
N THR A 40 13.51 -1.25 5.99
CA THR A 40 14.41 -0.68 7.01
C THR A 40 14.79 0.77 6.73
N LEU A 41 14.65 1.22 5.48
CA LEU A 41 14.85 2.62 5.08
C LEU A 41 13.65 3.52 5.40
N PHE A 42 12.52 2.94 5.82
CA PHE A 42 11.27 3.65 6.03
C PHE A 42 10.81 3.58 7.49
N LYS A 43 10.12 4.62 7.94
CA LYS A 43 9.54 4.65 9.28
C LYS A 43 8.34 3.70 9.38
N ILE A 44 8.50 2.65 10.18
CA ILE A 44 7.40 1.76 10.58
C ILE A 44 6.55 2.45 11.64
N GLN A 45 5.24 2.46 11.45
CA GLN A 45 4.30 3.02 12.42
C GLN A 45 4.06 2.04 13.57
N PRO A 46 4.19 2.48 14.82
CA PRO A 46 4.00 1.60 15.98
C PRO A 46 2.53 1.33 16.29
N GLN A 47 1.61 2.10 15.72
CA GLN A 47 0.17 2.03 15.97
C GLN A 47 -0.62 2.44 14.71
N PRO A 48 -1.93 2.11 14.64
CA PRO A 48 -2.77 2.56 13.53
C PRO A 48 -2.86 4.09 13.55
N ILE A 49 -2.90 4.69 12.36
CA ILE A 49 -3.10 6.12 12.21
C ILE A 49 -4.56 6.36 11.90
N ASP A 50 -5.19 7.23 12.67
CA ASP A 50 -6.60 7.57 12.51
C ASP A 50 -6.79 8.58 11.37
N ASN A 51 -7.80 8.32 10.54
CA ASN A 51 -8.18 9.11 9.36
C ASN A 51 -6.99 9.60 8.50
N PRO A 52 -6.10 8.71 7.99
CA PRO A 52 -5.00 9.13 7.15
C PRO A 52 -5.49 9.88 5.91
N THR A 53 -4.84 11.00 5.59
CA THR A 53 -5.17 11.83 4.43
C THR A 53 -4.76 11.16 3.12
N SER A 54 -5.31 11.65 2.01
CA SER A 54 -4.84 11.28 0.67
C SER A 54 -3.33 11.49 0.53
N GLY A 55 -2.66 10.61 -0.21
CA GLY A 55 -1.21 10.60 -0.41
C GLY A 55 -0.40 10.01 0.75
N ARG A 56 -1.05 9.64 1.87
CA ARG A 56 -0.33 9.09 3.01
C ARG A 56 0.08 7.64 2.72
N VAL A 57 1.39 7.42 2.76
CA VAL A 57 2.01 6.08 2.75
C VAL A 57 2.44 5.73 4.17
N LEU A 58 2.02 4.56 4.66
CA LEU A 58 2.28 4.06 6.01
C LEU A 58 2.74 2.61 5.95
N LEU A 59 3.87 2.32 6.61
CA LEU A 59 4.37 0.96 6.77
C LEU A 59 4.07 0.45 8.17
N PHE A 60 3.67 -0.82 8.26
CA PHE A 60 3.34 -1.49 9.50
C PHE A 60 3.99 -2.87 9.54
N ASP A 61 4.49 -3.26 10.72
CA ASP A 61 4.83 -4.65 10.99
C ASP A 61 3.55 -5.40 11.40
N ARG A 62 3.12 -6.36 10.57
CA ARG A 62 1.86 -7.08 10.79
C ARG A 62 1.95 -8.14 11.88
N LYS A 63 3.16 -8.57 12.26
CA LYS A 63 3.34 -9.42 13.44
C LYS A 63 3.03 -8.63 14.71
N MET A 64 3.48 -7.38 14.74
CA MET A 64 3.34 -6.49 15.90
C MET A 64 1.99 -5.76 15.93
N LEU A 65 1.43 -5.40 14.77
CA LEU A 65 0.21 -4.60 14.68
C LEU A 65 -0.83 -5.24 13.73
N ARG A 66 -1.63 -6.17 14.25
CA ARG A 66 -2.66 -6.89 13.44
C ARG A 66 -3.86 -6.03 13.05
N ASN A 67 -4.14 -4.98 13.82
CA ASN A 67 -5.30 -4.10 13.68
C ASN A 67 -4.97 -2.79 12.94
N PHE A 68 -3.89 -2.73 12.15
CA PHE A 68 -3.48 -1.56 11.37
C PHE A 68 -4.59 -1.00 10.44
N ARG A 69 -5.57 -1.84 10.06
CA ARG A 69 -6.74 -1.47 9.25
C ARG A 69 -7.82 -0.69 10.03
N LYS A 70 -7.70 -0.53 11.35
CA LYS A 70 -8.58 0.32 12.16
C LYS A 70 -8.10 1.77 12.02
N ASP A 71 -8.32 2.33 10.84
CA ASP A 71 -7.78 3.63 10.39
C ASP A 71 -8.83 4.74 10.41
N GLY A 72 -9.95 4.56 11.10
CA GLY A 72 -11.01 5.57 11.27
C GLY A 72 -11.95 5.74 10.08
N HIS A 73 -11.53 5.35 8.88
CA HIS A 73 -12.32 5.49 7.67
C HIS A 73 -13.50 4.52 7.62
N ASN A 74 -14.63 5.00 7.09
CA ASN A 74 -15.78 4.18 6.76
C ASN A 74 -15.60 3.60 5.36
N TRP A 75 -15.15 2.35 5.32
CA TRP A 75 -15.01 1.61 4.08
C TRP A 75 -16.32 0.94 3.66
N LYS A 76 -16.54 0.84 2.35
CA LYS A 76 -17.68 0.15 1.78
C LYS A 76 -17.76 -1.27 2.32
N LYS A 77 -18.95 -1.66 2.79
CA LYS A 77 -19.18 -2.98 3.38
C LYS A 77 -19.85 -3.94 2.40
N LYS A 78 -19.67 -5.24 2.63
CA LYS A 78 -20.42 -6.30 1.96
C LYS A 78 -21.90 -6.21 2.33
N LYS A 79 -22.74 -7.00 1.67
CA LYS A 79 -24.19 -7.07 1.93
C LYS A 79 -24.53 -7.40 3.39
N ASP A 80 -23.60 -8.01 4.13
CA ASP A 80 -23.76 -8.31 5.56
C ASP A 80 -23.68 -7.07 6.47
N GLY A 81 -23.27 -5.90 5.96
CA GLY A 81 -23.12 -4.66 6.72
C GLY A 81 -22.00 -4.69 7.78
N LYS A 82 -21.20 -5.76 7.83
CA LYS A 82 -20.17 -5.98 8.85
C LYS A 82 -18.78 -6.03 8.25
N THR A 83 -18.62 -6.76 7.15
CA THR A 83 -17.32 -7.03 6.54
C THR A 83 -16.99 -5.96 5.52
N VAL A 84 -15.79 -5.39 5.55
CA VAL A 84 -15.33 -4.48 4.48
C VAL A 84 -15.31 -5.23 3.15
N GLN A 85 -15.84 -4.60 2.11
CA GLN A 85 -15.74 -5.08 0.74
C GLN A 85 -14.34 -4.76 0.22
N GLU A 86 -13.45 -5.75 0.28
CA GLU A 86 -12.11 -5.68 -0.30
C GLU A 86 -12.06 -6.46 -1.62
N ALA A 87 -11.47 -5.85 -2.66
CA ALA A 87 -11.05 -6.56 -3.87
C ALA A 87 -9.59 -6.99 -3.72
N HIS A 88 -9.26 -8.21 -4.12
CA HIS A 88 -7.92 -8.78 -3.92
C HIS A 88 -7.27 -9.09 -5.26
N GLU A 89 -6.03 -8.64 -5.43
CA GLU A 89 -5.21 -8.87 -6.62
C GLU A 89 -3.81 -9.32 -6.24
N LYS A 90 -3.06 -9.81 -7.24
CA LYS A 90 -1.62 -10.05 -7.16
C LYS A 90 -0.92 -9.22 -8.24
N LEU A 91 0.17 -8.57 -7.88
CA LEU A 91 1.02 -7.85 -8.84
C LEU A 91 2.27 -8.67 -9.16
N LYS A 92 2.66 -8.57 -10.43
CA LYS A 92 3.83 -9.24 -10.98
C LYS A 92 5.07 -8.35 -10.93
N ILE A 93 6.22 -8.97 -10.71
CA ILE A 93 7.54 -8.40 -10.93
C ILE A 93 8.21 -9.27 -11.99
N GLY A 94 8.42 -8.69 -13.18
CA GLY A 94 8.65 -9.50 -14.38
C GLY A 94 7.44 -10.38 -14.67
N ASN A 95 7.63 -11.70 -14.69
CA ASN A 95 6.58 -12.67 -15.04
C ASN A 95 5.98 -13.40 -13.83
N GLU A 96 6.45 -13.12 -12.62
CA GLU A 96 6.07 -13.84 -11.41
C GLU A 96 5.23 -12.96 -10.49
N ASP A 97 4.17 -13.53 -9.93
CA ASP A 97 3.41 -12.88 -8.87
C ASP A 97 4.31 -12.72 -7.64
N ARG A 98 4.49 -11.49 -7.16
CA ARG A 98 5.35 -11.20 -5.98
C ARG A 98 4.66 -10.39 -4.89
N ILE A 99 3.56 -9.70 -5.18
CA ILE A 99 2.89 -8.81 -4.21
C ILE A 99 1.40 -9.13 -4.17
N HIS A 100 0.82 -9.19 -2.97
CA HIS A 100 -0.62 -9.11 -2.77
C HIS A 100 -1.09 -7.67 -2.64
N VAL A 101 -2.27 -7.35 -3.17
CA VAL A 101 -2.88 -6.02 -3.06
C VAL A 101 -4.36 -6.13 -2.73
N TYR A 102 -4.77 -5.50 -1.63
CA TYR A 102 -6.19 -5.40 -1.26
C TYR A 102 -6.65 -3.97 -1.43
N TYR A 103 -7.83 -3.80 -2.03
CA TYR A 103 -8.43 -2.52 -2.35
C TYR A 103 -9.70 -2.34 -1.53
N ALA A 104 -9.77 -1.26 -0.76
CA ALA A 104 -11.00 -0.82 -0.11
C ALA A 104 -11.40 0.54 -0.67
N ARG A 105 -12.69 0.69 -1.01
CA ARG A 105 -13.28 1.97 -1.44
C ARG A 105 -14.02 2.59 -0.27
N SER A 106 -13.93 3.90 -0.11
CA SER A 106 -14.72 4.62 0.89
C SER A 106 -16.22 4.43 0.65
N GLU A 107 -16.99 4.43 1.74
CA GLU A 107 -18.45 4.42 1.70
C GLU A 107 -19.00 5.77 1.20
N TYR A 108 -18.35 6.87 1.57
CA TYR A 108 -18.86 8.21 1.32
C TYR A 108 -18.24 8.90 0.11
N ASP A 109 -16.93 8.69 -0.10
CA ASP A 109 -16.21 9.30 -1.21
C ASP A 109 -15.91 8.22 -2.27
N PRO A 110 -16.61 8.23 -3.43
CA PRO A 110 -16.38 7.26 -4.48
C PRO A 110 -14.94 7.27 -5.02
N ASN A 111 -14.20 8.34 -4.78
CA ASN A 111 -12.87 8.61 -5.27
C ASN A 111 -11.78 8.28 -4.25
N PHE A 112 -12.14 8.03 -2.99
CA PHE A 112 -11.18 7.69 -1.94
C PHE A 112 -11.00 6.18 -1.78
N TYR A 113 -9.75 5.74 -1.86
CA TYR A 113 -9.37 4.34 -1.77
C TYR A 113 -8.21 4.13 -0.80
N ARG A 114 -8.18 2.95 -0.20
CA ARG A 114 -6.99 2.38 0.45
C ARG A 114 -6.52 1.17 -0.33
N ARG A 115 -5.22 1.13 -0.62
CA ARG A 115 -4.53 -0.09 -1.08
C ARG A 115 -3.58 -0.59 -0.01
N CYS A 116 -3.68 -1.87 0.33
CA CYS A 116 -2.77 -2.55 1.24
C CYS A 116 -1.93 -3.56 0.47
N TYR A 117 -0.60 -3.47 0.62
CA TYR A 117 0.39 -4.27 -0.09
C TYR A 117 1.22 -5.13 0.87
N TRP A 118 1.56 -6.36 0.47
CA TRP A 118 2.59 -7.17 1.12
C TRP A 118 3.21 -8.18 0.15
N LEU A 119 4.44 -8.60 0.43
CA LEU A 119 5.16 -9.57 -0.39
C LEU A 119 4.57 -10.98 -0.20
N LEU A 120 4.48 -11.73 -1.30
CA LEU A 120 3.97 -13.11 -1.32
C LEU A 120 4.88 -14.08 -0.57
N ASP A 121 6.19 -13.89 -0.70
CA ASP A 121 7.23 -14.74 -0.11
C ASP A 121 7.65 -14.32 1.31
N LYS A 122 7.18 -13.16 1.79
CA LYS A 122 7.52 -12.59 3.10
C LYS A 122 6.28 -12.05 3.81
N TYR A 123 5.81 -12.80 4.81
CA TYR A 123 4.62 -12.45 5.60
C TYR A 123 4.83 -11.35 6.66
N VAL A 124 5.94 -10.60 6.61
CA VAL A 124 6.39 -9.78 7.75
C VAL A 124 5.79 -8.36 7.73
N LEU A 125 5.69 -7.71 6.57
CA LEU A 125 5.41 -6.28 6.49
C LEU A 125 4.24 -5.94 5.58
N PHE A 126 3.48 -4.94 6.00
CA PHE A 126 2.35 -4.38 5.24
C PHE A 126 2.61 -2.91 4.97
N MET A 127 2.39 -2.49 3.73
CA MET A 127 2.34 -1.08 3.38
C MET A 127 0.89 -0.73 3.05
N SER A 128 0.34 0.28 3.71
CA SER A 128 -0.93 0.88 3.34
C SER A 128 -0.68 2.21 2.65
N ILE A 129 -1.37 2.42 1.54
CA ILE A 129 -1.38 3.69 0.81
C ILE A 129 -2.82 4.15 0.73
N PHE A 130 -3.04 5.37 1.17
CA PHE A 130 -4.31 6.06 1.14
C PHE A 130 -4.27 7.08 0.01
N LEU A 131 -5.17 6.98 -0.94
CA LEU A 131 -5.17 7.87 -2.09
C LEU A 131 -6.59 8.21 -2.50
N ASN A 132 -6.84 9.50 -2.62
CA ASN A 132 -8.00 10.07 -3.25
C ASN A 132 -7.70 10.27 -4.74
N PHE A 133 -8.36 9.49 -5.58
CA PHE A 133 -8.45 9.80 -7.00
C PHE A 133 -9.58 10.79 -7.21
N ALA A 134 -9.30 12.09 -7.14
CA ALA A 134 -10.05 12.99 -7.99
C ALA A 134 -9.68 12.65 -9.45
N PHE A 135 -10.21 11.54 -9.99
CA PHE A 135 -10.35 11.44 -11.43
C PHE A 135 -11.21 12.64 -11.82
N GLY A 136 -10.64 13.51 -12.65
CA GLY A 136 -11.39 14.55 -13.31
C GLY A 136 -12.63 13.96 -13.97
N GLN A 137 -13.62 14.85 -14.11
CA GLN A 137 -14.75 14.74 -15.02
C GLN A 137 -14.38 14.11 -16.37
#